data_AF-A0A4R5VCA0-F1
#
_entry.id   AF-A0A4R5VCA0-F1
#
_cell.length_a   1.000
_cell.length_b   1.000
_cell.length_c   1.000
_cell.angle_alpha   90.00
_cell.angle_beta   90.00
_cell.angle_gamma   90.00
#
_symmetry.space_group_name_H-M   'P 1'
#
loop_
_entity.id
_entity.type
_entity.pdbx_description
1 polymer ?
#
loop_
_entity_poly.entity_id
_entity_poly.type
_entity_poly.pdbx_seq_one_letter_code
_entity_poly.pdbx_strand_id
1 'polypeptide(L)'
;MGVPTGVAARLDAALDRQRGHLFPWAPVCLGLGIGFYFTLAAEPGRWVFLITAIIAAAGAAAALVRPGGAAALGWAAALVAAGLGLAAG
;
A
#
# COMPACT_ATOMS: atom_id res chain seq x y z
N MET A 1 -23.55 -15.66 13.64
CA MET A 1 -22.46 -14.71 13.32
C MET A 1 -23.09 -13.35 13.07
N GLY A 2 -22.75 -12.34 13.87
CA GLY A 2 -23.32 -11.00 13.73
C GLY A 2 -22.93 -10.38 12.38
N VAL A 3 -23.90 -9.84 11.65
CA VAL A 3 -23.62 -9.08 10.43
C VAL A 3 -22.86 -7.81 10.85
N PRO A 4 -21.69 -7.51 10.26
CA PRO A 4 -20.99 -6.26 10.55
C PRO A 4 -21.91 -5.08 10.26
N THR A 5 -22.20 -4.28 11.30
CA THR A 5 -23.27 -3.26 11.27
C THR A 5 -22.82 -1.93 10.68
N GLY A 6 -21.51 -1.69 10.53
CA GLY A 6 -20.93 -0.47 9.96
C GLY A 6 -20.32 -0.66 8.57
N VAL A 7 -20.32 0.39 7.74
CA VAL A 7 -19.74 0.37 6.38
C VAL A 7 -18.27 -0.06 6.39
N ALA A 8 -17.45 0.50 7.28
CA ALA A 8 -16.05 0.15 7.42
C ALA A 8 -15.85 -1.34 7.75
N ALA A 9 -16.66 -1.89 8.67
CA ALA A 9 -16.61 -3.30 9.03
C ALA A 9 -17.06 -4.22 7.88
N ARG A 10 -18.00 -3.77 7.04
CA ARG A 10 -18.42 -4.51 5.84
C ARG A 10 -17.34 -4.51 4.77
N LEU A 11 -16.65 -3.38 4.56
CA LEU A 11 -15.53 -3.27 3.64
C LEU A 11 -14.35 -4.14 4.08
N ASP A 12 -14.00 -4.09 5.36
CA ASP A 12 -12.94 -4.92 5.93
C ASP A 12 -13.24 -6.41 5.73
N ALA A 13 -14.45 -6.86 6.06
CA ALA A 13 -14.87 -8.24 5.83
C ALA A 13 -14.89 -8.63 4.33
N ALA A 14 -15.23 -7.70 3.43
CA ALA A 14 -15.22 -7.95 1.98
C ALA A 14 -13.78 -8.10 1.44
N LEU A 15 -12.88 -7.23 1.86
CA LEU A 15 -11.46 -7.27 1.49
C LEU A 15 -10.79 -8.54 2.03
N ASP A 16 -11.10 -8.94 3.27
CA ASP A 16 -10.53 -10.13 3.88
C ASP A 16 -10.93 -11.41 3.12
N ARG A 17 -12.19 -11.49 2.68
CA ARG A 17 -12.66 -12.59 1.81
C ARG A 17 -11.92 -12.66 0.47
N GLN A 18 -11.38 -11.54 -0.01
CA GLN A 18 -10.65 -11.47 -1.27
C GLN A 18 -9.13 -11.53 -1.10
N ARG A 19 -8.60 -11.71 0.11
CA ARG A 19 -7.17 -11.62 0.39
C ARG A 19 -6.27 -12.41 -0.55
N GLY A 20 -6.66 -13.64 -0.93
CA GLY A 20 -5.92 -14.44 -1.91
C GLY A 20 -5.90 -13.83 -3.33
N HIS A 21 -7.02 -13.26 -3.77
CA HIS A 21 -7.13 -12.56 -5.06
C HIS A 21 -6.42 -11.21 -5.07
N LEU A 22 -6.14 -10.64 -3.91
CA LEU A 22 -5.40 -9.37 -3.77
C LEU A 22 -3.88 -9.59 -3.82
N PHE A 23 -3.37 -10.80 -3.65
CA PHE A 23 -1.92 -11.04 -3.70
C PHE A 23 -1.28 -10.69 -5.06
N PRO A 24 -1.85 -11.03 -6.22
CA PRO A 24 -1.34 -10.62 -7.53
C PRO A 24 -1.28 -9.09 -7.74
N TRP A 25 -1.97 -8.30 -6.92
CA TRP A 25 -1.88 -6.83 -6.96
C TRP A 25 -0.62 -6.29 -6.32
N ALA A 26 0.11 -7.09 -5.52
CA ALA A 26 1.36 -6.64 -4.91
C ALA A 26 2.41 -6.17 -5.95
N PRO A 27 2.75 -6.94 -7.00
CA PRO A 27 3.64 -6.47 -8.05
C PRO A 27 3.06 -5.30 -8.86
N VAL A 28 1.73 -5.19 -8.98
CA VAL A 28 1.07 -4.06 -9.66
C VAL A 28 1.27 -2.76 -8.87
N CYS A 29 1.03 -2.78 -7.55
CA CYS A 29 1.25 -1.62 -6.69
C CYS A 29 2.73 -1.21 -6.66
N LEU A 30 3.64 -2.18 -6.58
CA LEU A 30 5.08 -1.91 -6.63
C LEU A 30 5.48 -1.28 -7.98
N GLY A 31 5.06 -1.90 -9.09
CA GLY A 31 5.32 -1.41 -10.44
C GLY A 31 4.70 -0.05 -10.71
N LEU A 32 3.55 0.27 -10.12
CA LEU A 32 2.94 1.60 -10.20
C LEU A 32 3.85 2.67 -9.58
N GLY A 33 4.44 2.40 -8.41
CA GLY A 33 5.40 3.30 -7.78
C GLY A 33 6.64 3.54 -8.64
N ILE A 34 7.19 2.47 -9.21
CA ILE A 34 8.35 2.53 -10.13
C ILE A 34 7.99 3.34 -11.37
N GLY A 35 6.87 3.02 -12.02
CA GLY A 35 6.41 3.71 -13.22
C GLY A 35 6.18 5.20 -12.95
N PHE A 36 5.56 5.54 -11.81
CA PHE A 36 5.33 6.93 -11.43
C PHE A 36 6.64 7.73 -11.30
N TYR A 37 7.68 7.15 -10.71
CA TYR A 37 9.00 7.81 -10.63
C TYR A 37 9.51 8.23 -12.01
N PHE A 38 9.41 7.36 -13.02
CA PHE A 38 9.84 7.68 -14.39
C PHE A 38 8.92 8.64 -15.15
N THR A 39 7.72 8.96 -14.62
CA THR A 39 6.88 10.03 -15.19
C THR A 39 7.26 11.43 -14.68
N LEU A 40 8.11 11.52 -13.66
CA LEU A 40 8.52 12.80 -13.09
C LEU A 40 9.48 13.53 -14.05
N ALA A 41 9.24 14.83 -14.24
CA ALA A 41 10.05 15.66 -15.14
C ALA A 41 11.45 15.98 -14.60
N ALA A 42 11.68 15.79 -13.30
CA ALA A 42 12.93 16.09 -12.63
C ALA A 42 13.15 15.13 -11.46
N GLU A 43 14.42 14.98 -11.08
CA GLU A 43 14.84 14.13 -9.97
C GLU A 43 14.19 14.58 -8.65
N PRO A 44 13.50 13.69 -7.92
CA PRO A 44 12.93 14.03 -6.62
C PRO A 44 14.00 14.45 -5.61
N GLY A 45 13.73 15.51 -4.86
CA GLY A 45 14.60 15.91 -3.76
C GLY A 45 14.61 14.89 -2.62
N ARG A 46 15.67 14.90 -1.81
CA ARG A 46 15.87 14.01 -0.63
C ARG A 46 14.67 13.94 0.32
N TRP A 47 13.90 15.02 0.46
CA TRP A 47 12.69 15.07 1.28
C TRP A 47 11.56 14.19 0.75
N VAL A 48 11.44 14.06 -0.58
CA VAL A 48 10.43 13.19 -1.19
C VAL A 48 10.69 11.75 -0.80
N PHE A 49 11.95 11.31 -0.87
CA PHE A 49 12.35 9.95 -0.46
C PHE A 49 12.15 9.69 1.03
N LEU A 50 12.43 10.67 1.89
CA LEU A 50 12.14 10.53 3.33
C LEU A 50 10.64 10.37 3.58
N ILE A 51 9.81 11.18 2.91
CA ILE A 51 8.35 11.11 3.04
C ILE A 51 7.82 9.77 2.52
N THR A 52 8.27 9.30 1.35
CA THR A 52 7.84 7.99 0.85
C THR A 52 8.33 6.83 1.73
N ALA A 53 9.54 6.90 2.29
CA ALA A 53 10.00 5.89 3.26
C ALA A 53 9.13 5.87 4.52
N ILE A 54 8.73 7.03 5.04
CA ILE A 54 7.81 7.14 6.19
C ILE A 54 6.43 6.56 5.83
N ILE A 55 5.89 6.90 4.66
CA ILE A 55 4.59 6.35 4.20
C ILE A 55 4.68 4.83 4.05
N ALA A 56 5.77 4.32 3.49
CA ALA A 56 5.99 2.88 3.35
C ALA A 56 6.03 2.17 4.71
N ALA A 57 6.82 2.69 5.64
CA ALA A 57 6.94 2.15 6.99
C ALA A 57 5.61 2.24 7.76
N ALA A 58 4.90 3.37 7.67
CA ALA A 58 3.61 3.55 8.34
C ALA A 58 2.53 2.63 7.77
N GLY A 59 2.46 2.48 6.44
CA GLY A 59 1.54 1.56 5.77
C GLY A 59 1.79 0.11 6.14
N ALA A 60 3.06 -0.31 6.15
CA ALA A 60 3.46 -1.65 6.58
C ALA A 60 3.16 -1.88 8.07
N ALA A 61 3.54 -0.93 8.94
CA ALA A 61 3.27 -1.01 10.38
C ALA A 61 1.77 -1.09 10.67
N ALA A 62 0.94 -0.28 10.01
CA ALA A 62 -0.51 -0.34 10.15
C ALA A 62 -1.08 -1.71 9.73
N ALA A 63 -0.60 -2.25 8.62
CA ALA A 63 -1.00 -3.57 8.13
C ALA A 63 -0.56 -4.73 9.04
N LEU A 64 0.57 -4.58 9.73
CA LEU A 64 1.08 -5.55 10.70
C LEU A 64 0.36 -5.47 12.06
N VAL A 65 0.04 -4.26 12.54
CA VAL A 65 -0.62 -4.05 13.85
C VAL A 65 -2.11 -4.38 13.79
N ARG A 66 -2.77 -4.15 12.65
CA ARG A 66 -4.20 -4.48 12.45
C ARG A 66 -4.39 -5.44 11.28
N PRO A 67 -4.09 -6.75 11.48
CA PRO A 67 -4.34 -7.75 10.46
C PRO A 67 -5.85 -7.87 10.21
N GLY A 68 -6.23 -7.82 8.93
CA GLY A 68 -7.62 -7.83 8.45
C GLY A 68 -7.67 -7.48 6.96
N GLY A 69 -8.87 -7.29 6.41
CA GLY A 69 -9.02 -6.94 5.00
C GLY A 69 -8.42 -5.58 4.66
N ALA A 70 -8.55 -4.61 5.56
CA ALA A 70 -7.98 -3.27 5.41
C ALA A 70 -6.44 -3.28 5.40
N ALA A 71 -5.78 -4.33 5.92
CA ALA A 71 -4.32 -4.47 5.85
C ALA A 71 -3.82 -4.51 4.40
N ALA A 72 -4.62 -5.02 3.45
CA ALA A 72 -4.30 -5.00 2.04
C ALA A 72 -4.10 -3.57 1.50
N LEU A 73 -4.86 -2.59 2.00
CA LEU A 73 -4.72 -1.18 1.63
C LEU A 73 -3.42 -0.58 2.21
N GLY A 74 -3.07 -0.95 3.44
CA GLY A 74 -1.80 -0.56 4.05
C GLY A 74 -0.59 -1.08 3.27
N TRP A 75 -0.64 -2.35 2.85
CA TRP A 75 0.38 -2.93 1.97
C TRP A 75 0.41 -2.30 0.58
N ALA A 76 -0.75 -2.01 -0.03
CA ALA A 76 -0.80 -1.35 -1.33
C ALA A 76 -0.10 0.03 -1.29
N ALA A 77 -0.41 0.85 -0.28
CA ALA A 77 0.26 2.13 -0.07
C ALA A 77 1.77 1.96 0.17
N ALA A 78 2.14 0.96 0.98
CA ALA A 78 3.54 0.70 1.27
C ALA A 78 4.34 0.25 0.03
N LEU A 79 3.74 -0.58 -0.81
CA LEU A 79 4.37 -1.08 -2.04
C LEU A 79 4.51 0.02 -3.09
N VAL A 80 3.52 0.91 -3.25
CA VAL A 80 3.64 2.07 -4.15
C VAL A 80 4.77 2.98 -3.69
N ALA A 81 4.83 3.30 -2.40
CA ALA A 81 5.88 4.16 -1.85
C ALA A 81 7.27 3.51 -1.93
N ALA A 82 7.36 2.19 -1.67
CA ALA A 82 8.60 1.43 -1.82
C ALA A 82 9.04 1.38 -3.29
N GLY A 83 8.13 1.18 -4.24
CA GLY A 83 8.42 1.17 -5.67
C GLY A 83 9.02 2.49 -6.15
N LEU A 84 8.49 3.62 -5.67
CA LEU A 84 9.07 4.93 -5.97
C LEU A 84 10.48 5.09 -5.40
N GLY A 85 10.73 4.59 -4.19
CA GLY A 85 12.06 4.62 -3.57
C GLY A 85 13.07 3.72 -4.27
N LEU A 86 12.65 2.51 -4.68
CA LEU A 86 13.50 1.55 -5.40
C LEU A 86 13.89 2.03 -6.79
N ALA A 87 13.05 2.80 -7.47
CA ALA A 87 13.38 3.32 -8.80
C ALA A 87 14.48 4.39 -8.79
N ALA A 88 14.76 4.98 -7.62
CA ALA A 88 15.71 6.07 -7.46
C ALA A 88 17.15 5.64 -7.11
N GLY A 89 17.43 4.33 -7.01
CA GLY A 89 18.74 3.78 -6.66
C GLY A 89 19.03 2.47 -7.39
#